data_AF-A0A8X6MYN5-F1
#
_entry.id   AF-A0A8X6MYN5-F1
#
_cell.length_a   1.000
_cell.length_b   1.000
_cell.length_c   1.000
_cell.angle_alpha   90.00
_cell.angle_beta   90.00
_cell.angle_gamma   90.00
#
_symmetry.space_group_name_H-M   'P 1'
#
loop_
_entity.id
_entity.type
_entity.pdbx_description
1 polymer ?
#
loop_
_entity_poly.entity_id
_entity_poly.type
_entity_poly.pdbx_seq_one_letter_code
_entity_poly.pdbx_strand_id
1 'polypeptide(L)' 'YGCNPIPPLPGLGMYNMTEEKSCWNRPREGAVAHYSCNSSKILKGPDSLVCKNGSWTPESPYWPRNAKPFCSKYKF' A
#
# COMPACT_ATOMS: atom_id res chain seq x y z
N TYR A 1 6.02 -9.33 -15.71
CA TYR A 1 5.58 -9.70 -14.35
C TYR A 1 5.39 -8.42 -13.57
N GLY A 2 4.30 -8.29 -12.82
CA GLY A 2 3.95 -7.09 -12.06
C GLY A 2 2.96 -7.47 -10.97
N CYS A 3 2.74 -6.58 -10.00
CA CYS A 3 1.86 -6.87 -8.89
C CYS A 3 0.39 -6.81 -9.29
N ASN A 4 -0.47 -7.24 -8.38
CA ASN A 4 -1.90 -7.05 -8.53
C ASN A 4 -2.20 -5.55 -8.72
N PRO A 5 -3.01 -5.19 -9.73
CA PRO A 5 -3.35 -3.79 -10.00
C PRO A 5 -4.16 -3.15 -8.86
N ILE A 6 -4.73 -3.98 -7.99
CA ILE A 6 -5.43 -3.55 -6.79
C ILE A 6 -4.54 -3.91 -5.60
N PRO A 7 -3.96 -2.91 -4.90
CA PRO A 7 -3.24 -3.14 -3.67
C PRO A 7 -4.20 -3.47 -2.52
N PRO A 8 -3.73 -4.15 -1.46
CA PRO A 8 -4.60 -4.55 -0.34
C PRO A 8 -5.21 -3.31 0.31
N LEU A 9 -6.55 -3.26 0.36
CA LEU A 9 -7.29 -2.11 0.91
C LEU A 9 -7.07 -1.98 2.42
N PRO A 10 -6.80 -0.77 2.96
CA PRO A 10 -6.56 -0.54 4.38
C PRO A 10 -7.86 -0.49 5.22
N GLY A 11 -8.93 -1.11 4.72
CA GLY A 11 -10.30 -0.96 5.22
C GLY A 11 -10.87 0.42 4.90
N LEU A 12 -11.19 1.21 5.92
CA LEU A 12 -11.81 2.55 5.82
C LEU A 12 -10.81 3.67 5.43
N GLY A 13 -9.81 3.34 4.62
CA GLY A 13 -8.81 4.27 4.12
C GLY A 13 -8.78 4.32 2.61
N MET A 14 -8.04 5.26 2.08
CA MET A 14 -7.76 5.45 0.65
C MET A 14 -6.31 5.10 0.37
N TYR A 15 -5.99 4.85 -0.89
CA TYR A 15 -4.62 4.66 -1.33
C TYR A 15 -4.40 5.40 -2.66
N ASN A 16 -3.22 5.96 -2.83
CA ASN A 16 -2.73 6.61 -4.04
C ASN A 16 -1.54 5.82 -4.56
N MET A 17 -1.65 5.31 -5.78
CA MET A 17 -0.52 4.65 -6.45
C MET A 17 0.21 5.66 -7.32
N THR A 18 1.53 5.62 -7.29
CA THR A 18 2.36 6.24 -8.32
C THR A 18 2.15 5.42 -9.61
N GLU A 19 1.40 5.98 -10.57
CA GLU A 19 0.97 5.27 -11.77
C GLU A 19 2.11 5.00 -12.76
N GLU A 20 2.97 4.04 -12.46
CA GLU A 20 3.85 3.40 -13.44
C GLU A 20 3.18 2.10 -13.93
N LYS A 21 2.08 2.29 -14.67
CA LYS A 21 1.38 1.20 -15.34
C LYS A 21 2.24 0.66 -16.47
N SER A 22 2.48 -0.64 -16.46
CA SER A 22 3.10 -1.36 -17.59
C SER A 22 2.11 -1.45 -18.76
N CYS A 23 2.58 -1.92 -19.94
CA CYS A 23 1.75 -2.18 -21.13
C CYS A 23 0.54 -3.10 -20.93
N TRP A 24 0.36 -3.68 -19.74
CA TRP A 24 -0.72 -4.58 -19.33
C TRP A 24 -1.65 -3.99 -18.25
N ASN A 25 -1.62 -2.68 -18.02
CA ASN A 25 -2.32 -2.01 -16.92
C ASN A 25 -1.96 -2.57 -15.52
N ARG A 26 -0.77 -3.18 -15.39
CA ARG A 26 -0.27 -3.70 -14.12
C ARG A 26 0.83 -2.79 -13.58
N PRO A 27 0.86 -2.51 -12.27
CA PRO A 27 1.97 -1.81 -11.63
C PRO A 27 3.27 -2.57 -11.90
N ARG A 28 4.27 -1.82 -12.38
CA ARG A 28 5.61 -2.36 -12.59
C ARG A 28 6.26 -2.69 -11.25
N GLU A 29 7.28 -3.55 -11.29
CA GLU A 29 8.20 -3.72 -10.17
C GLU A 29 8.78 -2.35 -9.78
N GLY A 30 8.62 -1.96 -8.51
CA GLY A 30 8.97 -0.63 -8.01
C GLY A 30 7.79 0.30 -7.78
N ALA A 31 6.59 -0.02 -8.28
CA ALA A 31 5.41 0.83 -8.09
C ALA A 31 5.05 0.96 -6.60
N VAL A 32 4.73 2.17 -6.16
CA VAL A 32 4.45 2.47 -4.75
C VAL A 32 2.99 2.88 -4.57
N ALA A 33 2.29 2.19 -3.66
CA ALA A 33 0.96 2.51 -3.18
C ALA A 33 1.06 3.19 -1.82
N HIS A 34 0.86 4.51 -1.79
CA HIS A 34 0.74 5.30 -0.56
C HIS A 34 -0.67 5.18 0.00
N TYR A 35 -0.79 4.92 1.29
CA TYR A 35 -2.06 4.78 1.99
C TYR A 35 -2.34 6.03 2.80
N SER A 36 -3.58 6.49 2.76
CA SER A 36 -4.03 7.68 3.47
C SER A 36 -5.38 7.41 4.12
N CYS A 37 -5.51 7.73 5.40
CA CYS A 37 -6.80 7.63 6.09
C CYS A 37 -7.56 8.95 5.97
N ASN A 38 -8.89 8.88 5.87
CA ASN A 38 -9.72 10.09 5.83
C ASN A 38 -9.66 10.86 7.17
N SER A 39 -9.81 12.18 7.12
CA SER A 39 -9.60 13.11 8.25
C SER A 39 -10.20 12.59 9.56
N SER A 40 -9.39 12.60 10.62
CA SER A 40 -9.60 12.09 12.00
C SER A 40 -9.15 10.65 12.27
N LYS A 41 -8.53 9.95 11.32
CA LYS A 41 -7.99 8.60 11.55
C LYS A 41 -6.48 8.54 11.42
N ILE A 42 -5.87 7.62 12.16
CA ILE A 42 -4.43 7.38 12.16
C ILE A 42 -4.15 6.10 11.38
N LEU A 43 -3.28 6.21 10.39
CA LEU A 43 -2.74 5.05 9.68
C LEU A 43 -1.78 4.30 10.60
N LYS A 44 -2.10 3.03 10.86
CA LYS A 44 -1.26 2.12 11.63
C LYS A 44 -0.77 1.02 10.69
N GLY A 45 0.50 0.68 10.82
CA GLY A 45 1.18 -0.21 9.87
C GLY A 45 1.94 0.58 8.78
N PRO A 46 2.30 -0.08 7.68
CA PRO A 46 3.07 0.54 6.60
C PRO A 46 2.24 1.59 5.90
N ASP A 47 2.74 2.82 5.84
CA ASP A 47 2.07 3.90 5.12
C ASP A 47 2.13 3.70 3.61
N SER A 48 3.10 2.93 3.13
CA SER A 48 3.27 2.67 1.71
C SER A 48 3.70 1.23 1.43
N LEU A 49 3.14 0.65 0.38
CA LEU A 49 3.54 -0.66 -0.13
C LEU A 49 4.19 -0.51 -1.50
N VAL A 50 5.33 -1.15 -1.68
CA VAL A 50 6.03 -1.28 -2.95
C VAL A 50 5.74 -2.63 -3.61
N CYS A 51 5.52 -2.60 -4.91
CA CYS A 51 5.45 -3.79 -5.73
C CYS A 51 6.84 -4.41 -5.85
N LYS A 52 7.07 -5.55 -5.19
CA LYS A 52 8.29 -6.35 -5.32
C LYS A 52 7.95 -7.82 -5.50
N ASN A 53 8.58 -8.44 -6.49
CA ASN A 53 8.46 -9.84 -6.83
C ASN A 53 7.00 -10.25 -7.09
N GLY A 54 6.21 -9.36 -7.73
CA GLY A 54 4.79 -9.58 -8.02
C GLY A 54 3.84 -9.52 -6.80
N SER A 55 4.33 -9.13 -5.62
CA SER A 55 3.53 -8.94 -4.41
C SER A 55 3.70 -7.53 -3.83
N TRP A 56 2.65 -7.02 -3.20
CA TRP A 56 2.72 -5.77 -2.45
C TRP A 56 3.43 -6.03 -1.13
N THR A 57 4.57 -5.38 -0.95
CA THR A 57 5.40 -5.49 0.25
C THR A 57 5.63 -4.10 0.84
N PRO A 58 5.73 -3.94 2.16
CA PRO A 58 6.03 -2.64 2.74
C PRO A 58 7.37 -2.10 2.25
N GLU A 59 7.44 -0.81 1.98
CA GLU A 59 8.72 -0.18 1.61
C GLU A 59 9.72 -0.21 2.76
N SER A 60 9.20 -0.18 3.99
CA SER A 60 9.99 -0.02 5.20
C SER A 60 10.38 -1.38 5.82
N PRO A 61 11.66 -1.58 6.19
CA PRO A 61 12.13 -2.83 6.78
C PRO A 61 11.61 -3.06 8.21
N TYR A 62 11.04 -2.03 8.85
CA TYR A 62 10.46 -2.12 10.18
C TYR A 62 9.13 -2.89 10.21
N TRP A 63 8.45 -3.02 9.07
CA TRP A 63 7.18 -3.72 8.98
C TRP A 63 7.39 -5.15 8.48
N PRO A 64 6.75 -6.16 9.11
CA PRO A 64 6.79 -7.51 8.59
C PRO A 64 6.15 -7.56 7.20
N ARG A 65 6.58 -8.51 6.36
CA ARG A 65 6.14 -8.63 4.95
C ARG A 65 4.62 -8.81 4.79
N ASN A 66 3.97 -9.32 5.83
CA ASN A 66 2.53 -9.52 5.97
C ASN A 66 1.82 -8.38 6.73
N ALA A 67 2.51 -7.29 7.06
CA ALA A 67 1.90 -6.11 7.66
C ALA A 67 0.91 -5.49 6.67
N LYS A 68 -0.31 -5.27 7.14
CA LYS A 68 -1.35 -4.61 6.36
C LYS A 68 -1.55 -3.20 6.92
N PRO A 69 -1.64 -2.17 6.07
CA PRO A 69 -2.06 -0.85 6.51
C PRO A 69 -3.49 -0.93 7.07
N PHE A 70 -3.75 -0.30 8.21
CA PHE A 70 -5.09 -0.19 8.76
C PHE A 70 -5.35 1.19 9.35
N CYS A 71 -6.53 1.75 9.06
CA CYS A 71 -6.93 3.04 9.61
C CYS A 71 -7.59 2.90 10.98
N SER A 72 -6.86 3.26 12.04
CA SER A 72 -7.37 3.33 13.40
C SER A 72 -8.11 4.65 13.63
N LYS A 73 -9.31 4.60 14.24
CA LYS A 73 -10.02 5.81 14.70
C LYS A 73 -9.48 6.37 16.02
N TYR A 74 -8.71 5.58 16.79
CA TYR A 74 -8.28 5.94 18.13
C TYR A 74 -6.76 6.17 18.18
N LYS A 75 -6.37 7.31 18.76
CA LYS A 75 -5.03 7.59 19.29
C LYS A 75 -5.09 7.16 20.76
N PHE A 76 -4.46 6.05 21.10
CA PHE A 76 -4.17 5.75 22.50
C PHE A 76 -3.04 6.67 22.97
#